data_AF-A0A8T2QM54-F1
#
_entry.id   AF-A0A8T2QM54-F1
#
_cell.length_a   1.000
_cell.length_b   1.000
_cell.length_c   1.000
_cell.angle_alpha   90.00
_cell.angle_beta   90.00
_cell.angle_gamma   90.00
#
_symmetry.space_group_name_H-M   'P 1'
#
loop_
_entity.id
_entity.type
_entity.pdbx_description
1 polymer ?
#
loop_
_entity_poly.entity_id
_entity_poly.type
_entity_poly.pdbx_seq_one_letter_code
_entity_poly.pdbx_strand_id
1 'polypeptide(L)'
;MEAQEEELATLKAEVRHLQNIVDSGRVSLSAAEKELEMVKQEKIHSEERLVAESKRLEESEERCHAAESEARRASEMAERYRDAAASAEREKLEVERLSVERLASIERLKRHIEDLAREKGVLSAEVDNLRASEQEAVSKTRSAERRLEEREKEIEELLQSAHEQRTNTVQVLESLLSTERQARAEASARAESLSLQLQNTQSKLDALQQELTTVRLNETALETKLKALLGESGGMSSARSKRSRVDDSLQDMELDTEYNLRPRSHAGNAENGQAAYTTAEDISTGINESIPSDTQEYTKFTVAKLKQELTAAGFAEELLQLRNPSKKDIMNLYERLVLKK
;
A
#
# COMPACT_ATOMS: atom_id res chain seq x y z
N MET A 1 118.04 28.00 -138.59
CA MET A 1 117.98 26.58 -138.13
C MET A 1 118.17 26.49 -136.62
N GLU A 2 119.11 27.22 -136.00
CA GLU A 2 119.30 27.22 -134.52
C GLU A 2 118.08 27.70 -133.71
N ALA A 3 117.41 28.80 -134.11
CA ALA A 3 116.20 29.28 -133.42
C ALA A 3 115.03 28.27 -133.42
N GLN A 4 114.95 27.42 -134.45
CA GLN A 4 113.93 26.38 -134.56
C GLN A 4 114.25 25.15 -133.68
N GLU A 5 115.53 24.86 -133.42
CA GLU A 5 115.94 23.78 -132.52
C GLU A 5 115.75 24.15 -131.04
N GLU A 6 115.98 25.41 -130.68
CA GLU A 6 115.79 25.94 -129.32
C GLU A 6 114.29 26.07 -128.97
N GLU A 7 113.46 26.50 -129.93
CA GLU A 7 111.98 26.41 -129.83
C GLU A 7 111.51 24.95 -129.69
N LEU A 8 112.13 24.01 -130.40
CA LEU A 8 111.75 22.60 -130.34
C LEU A 8 112.18 21.93 -129.01
N ALA A 9 113.29 22.37 -128.42
CA ALA A 9 113.75 21.93 -127.10
C ALA A 9 112.89 22.49 -125.95
N THR A 10 112.51 23.77 -126.03
CA THR A 10 111.58 24.41 -125.09
C THR A 10 110.17 23.80 -125.19
N LEU A 11 109.65 23.58 -126.40
CA LEU A 11 108.40 22.82 -126.60
C LEU A 11 108.48 21.42 -125.99
N LYS A 12 109.60 20.70 -126.15
CA LYS A 12 109.78 19.36 -125.55
C LYS A 12 109.85 19.37 -124.02
N ALA A 13 110.36 20.44 -123.41
CA ALA A 13 110.38 20.61 -121.96
C ALA A 13 108.98 20.97 -121.44
N GLU A 14 108.27 21.84 -122.15
CA GLU A 14 106.90 22.25 -121.84
C GLU A 14 105.91 21.10 -122.01
N VAL A 15 106.03 20.29 -123.07
CA VAL A 15 105.27 19.05 -123.26
C VAL A 15 105.52 18.07 -122.10
N ARG A 16 106.77 17.90 -121.65
CA ARG A 16 107.10 17.06 -120.49
C ARG A 16 106.53 17.60 -119.18
N HIS A 17 106.56 18.92 -118.99
CA HIS A 17 105.98 19.57 -117.81
C HIS A 17 104.46 19.42 -117.79
N LEU A 18 103.80 19.66 -118.92
CA LEU A 18 102.37 19.45 -119.11
C LEU A 18 101.99 17.97 -118.91
N GLN A 19 102.80 17.03 -119.38
CA GLN A 19 102.61 15.59 -119.10
C GLN A 19 102.71 15.28 -117.61
N ASN A 20 103.70 15.80 -116.90
CA ASN A 20 103.81 15.60 -115.45
C ASN A 20 102.62 16.22 -114.68
N ILE A 21 102.11 17.38 -115.12
CA ILE A 21 100.90 17.99 -114.54
C ILE A 21 99.68 17.12 -114.80
N VAL A 22 99.53 16.61 -116.02
CA VAL A 22 98.42 15.71 -116.37
C VAL A 22 98.51 14.40 -115.59
N ASP A 23 99.70 13.80 -115.48
CA ASP A 23 99.91 12.54 -114.77
C ASP A 23 99.71 12.69 -113.25
N SER A 24 100.23 13.75 -112.64
CA SER A 24 99.98 14.05 -111.21
C SER A 24 98.52 14.41 -110.94
N GLY A 25 97.89 15.16 -111.83
CA GLY A 25 96.45 15.43 -111.79
C GLY A 25 95.62 14.15 -111.92
N ARG A 26 96.02 13.21 -112.78
CA ARG A 26 95.34 11.91 -112.94
C ARG A 26 95.46 11.05 -111.68
N VAL A 27 96.63 11.03 -111.03
CA VAL A 27 96.83 10.33 -109.75
C VAL A 27 96.01 10.98 -108.64
N SER A 28 95.99 12.31 -108.56
CA SER A 28 95.21 13.07 -107.58
C SER A 28 93.70 12.87 -107.77
N LEU A 29 93.22 12.91 -109.02
CA LEU A 29 91.82 12.63 -109.36
C LEU A 29 91.44 11.20 -108.96
N SER A 30 92.27 10.21 -109.30
CA SER A 30 92.02 8.81 -108.92
C SER A 30 92.03 8.61 -107.40
N ALA A 31 92.85 9.34 -106.65
CA ALA A 31 92.84 9.32 -105.19
C ALA A 31 91.55 9.96 -104.62
N ALA A 32 91.14 11.11 -105.15
CA ALA A 32 89.92 11.81 -104.74
C ALA A 32 88.65 11.00 -105.08
N GLU A 33 88.63 10.29 -106.22
CA GLU A 33 87.53 9.38 -106.59
C GLU A 33 87.41 8.21 -105.61
N LYS A 34 88.54 7.61 -105.19
CA LYS A 34 88.56 6.55 -104.17
C LYS A 34 88.09 7.06 -102.81
N GLU A 35 88.52 8.25 -102.41
CA GLU A 35 88.11 8.88 -101.15
C GLU A 35 86.62 9.23 -101.15
N LEU A 36 86.11 9.78 -102.26
CA LEU A 36 84.68 10.03 -102.44
C LEU A 36 83.86 8.74 -102.35
N GLU A 37 84.35 7.64 -102.94
CA GLU A 37 83.69 6.34 -102.86
C GLU A 37 83.69 5.79 -101.42
N MET A 38 84.80 5.90 -100.68
CA MET A 38 84.83 5.54 -99.26
C MET A 38 83.84 6.37 -98.43
N VAL A 39 83.82 7.69 -98.62
CA VAL A 39 82.88 8.59 -97.90
C VAL A 39 81.43 8.26 -98.23
N LYS A 40 81.11 7.89 -99.48
CA LYS A 40 79.76 7.42 -99.84
C LYS A 40 79.38 6.14 -99.11
N GLN A 41 80.29 5.17 -99.03
CA GLN A 41 80.04 3.93 -98.30
C GLN A 41 79.89 4.16 -96.79
N GLU A 42 80.71 5.01 -96.20
CA GLU A 42 80.59 5.42 -94.79
C GLU A 42 79.27 6.15 -94.51
N LYS A 43 78.84 7.02 -95.43
CA LYS A 43 77.53 7.68 -95.35
C LYS A 43 76.40 6.64 -95.35
N ILE A 44 76.40 5.70 -96.30
CA ILE A 44 75.38 4.63 -96.36
C ILE A 44 75.39 3.81 -95.07
N HIS A 45 76.57 3.38 -94.62
CA HIS A 45 76.70 2.59 -93.39
C HIS A 45 76.20 3.35 -92.15
N SER A 46 76.50 4.65 -92.05
CA SER A 46 76.05 5.49 -90.94
C SER A 46 74.54 5.75 -90.98
N GLU A 47 73.94 5.95 -92.16
CA GLU A 47 72.50 6.06 -92.35
C GLU A 47 71.77 4.75 -91.96
N GLU A 48 72.26 3.60 -92.43
CA GLU A 48 71.73 2.29 -92.05
C GLU A 48 71.80 2.06 -90.53
N ARG A 49 72.91 2.44 -89.90
CA ARG A 49 73.08 2.35 -88.45
C ARG A 49 72.12 3.26 -87.70
N LEU A 50 71.91 4.50 -88.15
CA LEU A 50 70.94 5.42 -87.55
C LEU A 50 69.52 4.89 -87.63
N VAL A 51 69.12 4.29 -88.76
CA VAL A 51 67.81 3.67 -88.92
C VAL A 51 67.66 2.47 -87.99
N ALA A 52 68.68 1.61 -87.87
CA ALA A 52 68.65 0.46 -86.98
C ALA A 52 68.56 0.87 -85.50
N GLU A 53 69.31 1.89 -85.08
CA GLU A 53 69.23 2.42 -83.71
C GLU A 53 67.90 3.11 -83.43
N SER A 54 67.33 3.83 -84.40
CA SER A 54 66.00 4.44 -84.25
C SER A 54 64.92 3.39 -84.00
N LYS A 55 64.94 2.27 -84.76
CA LYS A 55 64.03 1.14 -84.54
C LYS A 55 64.22 0.49 -83.17
N ARG A 56 65.47 0.33 -82.72
CA ARG A 56 65.76 -0.23 -81.39
C ARG A 56 65.25 0.68 -80.26
N LEU A 57 65.36 1.99 -80.43
CA LEU A 57 64.82 2.97 -79.48
C LEU A 57 63.30 2.89 -79.44
N GLU A 58 62.62 2.90 -80.59
CA GLU A 58 61.16 2.74 -80.68
C GLU A 58 60.68 1.45 -79.98
N GLU A 59 61.29 0.31 -80.28
CA GLU A 59 60.98 -0.97 -79.62
C GLU A 59 61.22 -0.95 -78.10
N SER A 60 62.22 -0.19 -77.63
CA SER A 60 62.52 -0.04 -76.21
C SER A 60 61.51 0.87 -75.50
N GLU A 61 61.08 1.94 -76.16
CA GLU A 61 60.03 2.84 -75.67
C GLU A 61 58.68 2.12 -75.57
N GLU A 62 58.31 1.33 -76.58
CA GLU A 62 57.11 0.50 -76.54
C GLU A 62 57.14 -0.50 -75.39
N ARG A 63 58.28 -1.17 -75.18
CA ARG A 63 58.48 -2.08 -74.04
C ARG A 63 58.38 -1.36 -72.70
N CYS A 64 58.94 -0.15 -72.60
CA CYS A 64 58.84 0.67 -71.40
C CYS A 64 57.38 1.04 -71.10
N HIS A 65 56.65 1.54 -72.09
CA HIS A 65 55.23 1.88 -71.95
C HIS A 65 54.36 0.67 -71.59
N ALA A 66 54.62 -0.50 -72.19
CA ALA A 66 53.93 -1.73 -71.83
C ALA A 66 54.16 -2.07 -70.35
N ALA A 67 55.43 -2.05 -69.90
CA ALA A 67 55.81 -2.32 -68.52
C ALA A 67 55.22 -1.29 -67.53
N GLU A 68 55.20 -0.01 -67.88
CA GLU A 68 54.56 1.03 -67.07
C GLU A 68 53.05 0.80 -66.94
N SER A 69 52.38 0.43 -68.03
CA SER A 69 50.95 0.15 -68.02
C SER A 69 50.62 -1.08 -67.16
N GLU A 70 51.47 -2.11 -67.21
CA GLU A 70 51.32 -3.32 -66.41
C GLU A 70 51.60 -3.05 -64.92
N ALA A 71 52.65 -2.28 -64.61
CA ALA A 71 52.96 -1.84 -63.25
C ALA A 71 51.83 -1.01 -62.64
N ARG A 72 51.21 -0.11 -63.41
CA ARG A 72 50.03 0.66 -62.97
C ARG A 72 48.85 -0.26 -62.66
N ARG A 73 48.51 -1.19 -63.56
CA ARG A 73 47.43 -2.17 -63.32
C ARG A 73 47.69 -3.02 -62.07
N ALA A 74 48.94 -3.47 -61.87
CA ALA A 74 49.32 -4.23 -60.69
C ALA A 74 49.16 -3.40 -59.40
N SER A 75 49.53 -2.12 -59.42
CA SER A 75 49.35 -1.21 -58.29
C SER A 75 47.88 -0.97 -57.98
N GLU A 76 47.05 -0.69 -59.00
CA GLU A 76 45.60 -0.50 -58.85
C GLU A 76 44.94 -1.75 -58.26
N MET A 77 45.33 -2.93 -58.72
CA MET A 77 44.81 -4.19 -58.17
C MET A 77 45.23 -4.38 -56.71
N ALA A 78 46.49 -4.09 -56.37
CA ALA A 78 46.98 -4.18 -54.98
C ALA A 78 46.23 -3.20 -54.06
N GLU A 79 45.95 -1.98 -54.51
CA GLU A 79 45.16 -1.00 -53.77
C GLU A 79 43.73 -1.49 -53.55
N ARG A 80 43.07 -2.02 -54.59
CA ARG A 80 41.72 -2.61 -54.46
C ARG A 80 41.68 -3.75 -53.44
N TYR A 81 42.71 -4.60 -53.39
CA TYR A 81 42.78 -5.66 -52.38
C TYR A 81 42.99 -5.11 -50.97
N ARG A 82 43.79 -4.06 -50.80
CA ARG A 82 43.96 -3.40 -49.49
C ARG A 82 42.67 -2.75 -49.03
N ASP A 83 41.96 -2.06 -49.91
CA ASP A 83 40.68 -1.42 -49.59
C ASP A 83 39.61 -2.45 -49.22
N ALA A 84 39.54 -3.56 -49.97
CA ALA A 84 38.63 -4.67 -49.68
C ALA A 84 38.94 -5.34 -48.35
N ALA A 85 40.23 -5.56 -48.03
CA ALA A 85 40.65 -6.10 -46.75
C ALA A 85 40.31 -5.15 -45.59
N ALA A 86 40.55 -3.84 -45.77
CA ALA A 86 40.21 -2.83 -44.77
C ALA A 86 38.69 -2.72 -44.55
N SER A 87 37.86 -2.84 -45.60
CA SER A 87 36.40 -2.90 -45.42
C SER A 87 35.96 -4.16 -44.68
N ALA A 88 36.51 -5.32 -45.03
CA ALA A 88 36.17 -6.58 -44.35
C ALA A 88 36.58 -6.56 -42.86
N GLU A 89 37.71 -5.95 -42.53
CA GLU A 89 38.14 -5.79 -41.14
C GLU A 89 37.20 -4.86 -40.36
N ARG A 90 36.75 -3.74 -40.95
CA ARG A 90 35.77 -2.84 -40.32
C ARG A 90 34.43 -3.55 -40.05
N GLU A 91 33.94 -4.31 -41.04
CA GLU A 91 32.70 -5.08 -40.88
C GLU A 91 32.83 -6.15 -39.78
N LYS A 92 33.97 -6.84 -39.72
CA LYS A 92 34.26 -7.81 -38.66
C LYS A 92 34.21 -7.15 -37.28
N LEU A 93 34.89 -6.02 -37.10
CA LEU A 93 34.91 -5.29 -35.82
C LEU A 93 33.52 -4.78 -35.42
N GLU A 94 32.70 -4.35 -36.36
CA GLU A 94 31.34 -3.91 -36.08
C GLU A 94 30.44 -5.08 -35.64
N VAL A 95 30.58 -6.24 -36.29
CA VAL A 95 29.88 -7.47 -35.86
C VAL A 95 30.31 -7.88 -34.45
N GLU A 96 31.60 -7.83 -34.14
CA GLU A 96 32.12 -8.12 -32.81
C GLU A 96 31.56 -7.14 -31.76
N ARG A 97 31.56 -5.83 -32.06
CA ARG A 97 30.97 -4.79 -31.19
C ARG A 97 29.50 -5.07 -30.89
N LEU A 98 28.70 -5.32 -31.93
CA LEU A 98 27.27 -5.61 -31.79
C LEU A 98 27.02 -6.91 -31.01
N SER A 99 27.90 -7.91 -31.16
CA SER A 99 27.79 -9.16 -30.41
C SER A 99 27.98 -8.95 -28.91
N VAL A 100 28.96 -8.12 -28.51
CA VAL A 100 29.22 -7.77 -27.11
C VAL A 100 28.07 -6.95 -26.53
N GLU A 101 27.55 -5.98 -27.27
CA GLU A 101 26.39 -5.18 -26.84
C GLU A 101 25.14 -6.05 -26.62
N ARG A 102 24.89 -7.01 -27.53
CA ARG A 102 23.80 -7.99 -27.38
C ARG A 102 23.98 -8.86 -26.15
N LEU A 103 25.20 -9.38 -25.92
CA LEU A 103 25.49 -10.19 -24.73
C LEU A 103 25.28 -9.39 -23.44
N ALA A 104 25.77 -8.15 -23.37
CA ALA A 104 25.56 -7.28 -22.22
C ALA A 104 24.08 -6.98 -21.97
N SER A 105 23.28 -6.82 -23.03
CA SER A 105 21.82 -6.66 -22.92
C SER A 105 21.15 -7.93 -22.41
N ILE A 106 21.55 -9.11 -22.90
CA ILE A 106 21.03 -10.40 -22.44
C ILE A 106 21.34 -10.60 -20.95
N GLU A 107 22.55 -10.29 -20.50
CA GLU A 107 22.91 -10.39 -19.09
C GLU A 107 22.09 -9.47 -18.19
N ARG A 108 21.87 -8.22 -18.61
CA ARG A 108 21.01 -7.27 -17.88
C ARG A 108 19.58 -7.80 -17.75
N LEU A 109 19.01 -8.32 -18.84
CA LEU A 109 17.67 -8.90 -18.82
C LEU A 109 17.59 -10.16 -17.97
N LYS A 110 18.61 -11.03 -17.99
CA LYS A 110 18.68 -12.22 -17.13
C LYS A 110 18.67 -11.86 -15.65
N ARG A 111 19.48 -10.88 -15.23
CA ARG A 111 19.48 -10.41 -13.83
C ARG A 111 18.11 -9.87 -13.44
N HIS A 112 17.47 -9.09 -14.31
CA HIS A 112 16.13 -8.57 -14.05
C HIS A 112 15.08 -9.69 -13.90
N ILE A 113 15.16 -10.74 -14.73
CA ILE A 113 14.29 -11.92 -14.60
C ILE A 113 14.53 -12.65 -13.27
N GLU A 114 15.79 -12.79 -12.84
CA GLU A 114 16.13 -13.39 -11.54
C GLU A 114 15.62 -12.57 -10.36
N ASP A 115 15.69 -11.24 -10.45
CA ASP A 115 15.14 -10.32 -9.45
C ASP A 115 13.62 -10.47 -9.33
N LEU A 116 12.91 -10.44 -10.47
CA LEU A 116 11.46 -10.68 -10.51
C LEU A 116 11.07 -12.08 -10.00
N ALA A 117 11.88 -13.10 -10.28
CA ALA A 117 11.64 -14.45 -9.77
C ALA A 117 11.78 -14.52 -8.24
N ARG A 118 12.75 -13.79 -7.65
CA ARG A 118 12.91 -13.67 -6.20
C ARG A 118 11.73 -12.93 -5.58
N GLU A 119 11.32 -11.79 -6.14
CA GLU A 119 10.14 -11.04 -5.68
C GLU A 119 8.86 -11.88 -5.73
N LYS A 120 8.64 -12.60 -6.84
CA LYS A 120 7.52 -13.54 -6.95
C LYS A 120 7.55 -14.60 -5.86
N GLY A 121 8.74 -15.12 -5.53
CA GLY A 121 8.92 -16.09 -4.45
C GLY A 121 8.52 -15.53 -3.09
N VAL A 122 8.96 -14.30 -2.78
CA VAL A 122 8.61 -13.60 -1.53
C VAL A 122 7.11 -13.36 -1.44
N LEU A 123 6.50 -12.80 -2.49
CA LEU A 123 5.06 -12.54 -2.53
C LEU A 123 4.22 -13.82 -2.44
N SER A 124 4.67 -14.91 -3.07
CA SER A 124 4.00 -16.20 -2.95
C SER A 124 4.02 -16.71 -1.51
N ALA A 125 5.15 -16.62 -0.83
CA ALA A 125 5.27 -17.03 0.56
C ALA A 125 4.39 -16.16 1.49
N GLU A 126 4.31 -14.86 1.23
CA GLU A 126 3.42 -13.95 1.96
C GLU A 126 1.94 -14.30 1.77
N VAL A 127 1.52 -14.59 0.54
CA VAL A 127 0.15 -15.05 0.25
C VAL A 127 -0.18 -16.34 1.00
N ASP A 128 0.75 -17.30 1.03
CA ASP A 128 0.53 -18.56 1.74
C ASP A 128 0.44 -18.34 3.26
N ASN A 129 1.26 -17.45 3.82
CA ASN A 129 1.19 -17.05 5.23
C ASN A 129 -0.14 -16.37 5.58
N LEU A 130 -0.61 -15.45 4.72
CA LEU A 130 -1.89 -14.76 4.90
C LEU A 130 -3.08 -15.73 4.83
N ARG A 131 -3.04 -16.70 3.92
CA ARG A 131 -4.08 -17.75 3.85
C ARG A 131 -4.09 -18.63 5.09
N ALA A 132 -2.92 -18.99 5.60
CA ALA A 132 -2.82 -19.77 6.82
C ALA A 132 -3.38 -19.00 8.03
N SER A 133 -3.05 -17.71 8.16
CA SER A 133 -3.56 -16.87 9.25
C SER A 133 -5.06 -16.59 9.12
N GLU A 134 -5.56 -16.40 7.90
CA GLU A 134 -7.00 -16.28 7.62
C GLU A 134 -7.74 -17.55 8.05
N GLN A 135 -7.25 -18.73 7.66
CA GLN A 135 -7.86 -20.00 8.02
C GLN A 135 -7.87 -20.20 9.54
N GLU A 136 -6.78 -19.85 10.23
CA GLU A 136 -6.70 -19.91 11.68
C GLU A 136 -7.71 -18.96 12.33
N ALA A 137 -7.78 -17.71 11.87
CA ALA A 137 -8.72 -16.71 12.36
C ALA A 137 -10.17 -17.16 12.17
N VAL A 138 -10.53 -17.65 10.99
CA VAL A 138 -11.88 -18.21 10.70
C VAL A 138 -12.19 -19.37 11.65
N SER A 139 -11.24 -20.27 11.90
CA SER A 139 -11.44 -21.40 12.82
C SER A 139 -11.66 -20.94 14.27
N LYS A 140 -10.90 -19.94 14.73
CA LYS A 140 -11.02 -19.33 16.06
C LYS A 140 -12.36 -18.62 16.21
N THR A 141 -12.74 -17.79 15.24
CA THR A 141 -14.04 -17.10 15.22
C THR A 141 -15.18 -18.10 15.29
N ARG A 142 -15.17 -19.15 14.46
CA ARG A 142 -16.20 -20.20 14.48
C ARG A 142 -16.28 -20.92 15.82
N SER A 143 -15.15 -21.12 16.51
CA SER A 143 -15.14 -21.73 17.85
C SER A 143 -15.71 -20.80 18.93
N ALA A 144 -15.54 -19.48 18.77
CA ALA A 144 -16.06 -18.49 19.68
C ALA A 144 -17.57 -18.30 19.48
N GLU A 145 -18.02 -18.24 18.23
CA GLU A 145 -19.44 -18.19 17.86
C GLU A 145 -20.22 -19.37 18.47
N ARG A 146 -19.71 -20.60 18.34
CA ARG A 146 -20.35 -21.77 18.97
C ARG A 146 -20.46 -21.65 20.49
N ARG A 147 -19.41 -21.18 21.17
CA ARG A 147 -19.44 -20.97 22.62
C ARG A 147 -20.41 -19.86 23.02
N LEU A 148 -20.55 -18.83 22.20
CA LEU A 148 -21.55 -17.78 22.41
C LEU A 148 -22.96 -18.34 22.24
N GLU A 149 -23.23 -19.10 21.18
CA GLU A 149 -24.53 -19.77 20.97
C GLU A 149 -24.89 -20.70 22.14
N GLU A 150 -23.93 -21.46 22.68
CA GLU A 150 -24.13 -22.29 23.87
C GLU A 150 -24.50 -21.45 25.09
N ARG A 151 -23.80 -20.34 25.32
CA ARG A 151 -24.07 -19.43 26.45
C ARG A 151 -25.40 -18.69 26.33
N GLU A 152 -25.77 -18.29 25.12
CA GLU A 152 -27.07 -17.68 24.84
C GLU A 152 -28.20 -18.66 25.18
N LYS A 153 -28.07 -19.93 24.77
CA LYS A 153 -29.04 -20.99 25.14
C LYS A 153 -29.11 -21.21 26.65
N GLU A 154 -27.96 -21.31 27.33
CA GLU A 154 -27.93 -21.47 28.79
C GLU A 154 -28.63 -20.29 29.51
N ILE A 155 -28.40 -19.06 29.04
CA ILE A 155 -29.05 -17.86 29.60
C ILE A 155 -30.56 -17.88 29.34
N GLU A 156 -30.99 -18.24 28.13
CA GLU A 156 -32.41 -18.37 27.80
C GLU A 156 -33.11 -19.41 28.69
N GLU A 157 -32.51 -20.58 28.88
CA GLU A 157 -33.03 -21.63 29.77
C GLU A 157 -33.14 -21.16 31.22
N LEU A 158 -32.11 -20.48 31.74
CA LEU A 158 -32.12 -19.92 33.10
C LEU A 158 -33.21 -18.84 33.26
N LEU A 159 -33.38 -17.97 32.27
CA LEU A 159 -34.41 -16.93 32.27
C LEU A 159 -35.82 -17.52 32.21
N GLN A 160 -36.03 -18.56 31.40
CA GLN A 160 -37.30 -19.29 31.33
C GLN A 160 -37.61 -19.95 32.68
N SER A 161 -36.67 -20.69 33.26
CA SER A 161 -36.85 -21.32 34.57
C SER A 161 -37.13 -20.30 35.68
N ALA A 162 -36.41 -19.17 35.69
CA ALA A 162 -36.66 -18.09 36.66
C ALA A 162 -38.02 -17.41 36.45
N HIS A 163 -38.50 -17.30 35.22
CA HIS A 163 -39.84 -16.81 34.94
C HIS A 163 -40.92 -17.79 35.40
N GLU A 164 -40.77 -19.09 35.11
CA GLU A 164 -41.66 -20.15 35.57
C GLU A 164 -41.75 -20.19 37.10
N GLN A 165 -40.62 -20.13 37.80
CA GLN A 165 -40.58 -20.07 39.27
C GLN A 165 -41.33 -18.85 39.82
N ARG A 166 -41.13 -17.66 39.22
CA ARG A 166 -41.87 -16.45 39.61
C ARG A 166 -43.36 -16.59 39.37
N THR A 167 -43.76 -17.11 38.22
CA THR A 167 -45.17 -17.35 37.88
C THR A 167 -45.81 -18.34 38.85
N ASN A 168 -45.15 -19.46 39.15
CA ASN A 168 -45.62 -20.44 40.14
C ASN A 168 -45.76 -19.80 41.54
N THR A 169 -44.79 -18.98 41.96
CA THR A 169 -44.84 -18.27 43.25
C THR A 169 -46.01 -17.31 43.31
N VAL A 170 -46.23 -16.53 42.24
CA VAL A 170 -47.38 -15.61 42.14
C VAL A 170 -48.70 -16.37 42.22
N GLN A 171 -48.85 -17.48 41.50
CA GLN A 171 -50.05 -18.33 41.56
C GLN A 171 -50.32 -18.87 42.96
N VAL A 172 -49.28 -19.33 43.67
CA VAL A 172 -49.42 -19.79 45.06
C VAL A 172 -49.87 -18.65 45.98
N LEU A 173 -49.26 -17.46 45.87
CA LEU A 173 -49.64 -16.29 46.66
C LEU A 173 -51.07 -15.81 46.36
N GLU A 174 -51.49 -15.83 45.09
CA GLU A 174 -52.87 -15.52 44.70
C GLU A 174 -53.87 -16.52 45.30
N SER A 175 -53.53 -17.81 45.31
CA SER A 175 -54.36 -18.85 45.93
C SER A 175 -54.50 -18.64 47.45
N LEU A 176 -53.40 -18.33 48.14
CA LEU A 176 -53.40 -18.04 49.59
C LEU A 176 -54.17 -16.76 49.91
N LEU A 177 -54.03 -15.72 49.09
CA LEU A 177 -54.79 -14.48 49.24
C LEU A 177 -56.30 -14.73 49.05
N SER A 178 -56.66 -15.59 48.10
CA SER A 178 -58.06 -16.00 47.88
C SER A 178 -58.62 -16.75 49.09
N THR A 179 -57.89 -17.73 49.63
CA THR A 179 -58.32 -18.48 50.82
C THR A 179 -58.37 -17.61 52.08
N GLU A 180 -57.43 -16.68 52.25
CA GLU A 180 -57.45 -15.70 53.35
C GLU A 180 -58.69 -14.80 53.27
N ARG A 181 -59.00 -14.26 52.08
CA ARG A 181 -60.20 -13.46 51.84
C ARG A 181 -61.47 -14.25 52.12
N GLN A 182 -61.53 -15.52 51.73
CA GLN A 182 -62.66 -16.40 52.03
C GLN A 182 -62.80 -16.64 53.55
N ALA A 183 -61.71 -17.01 54.23
CA ALA A 183 -61.71 -17.22 55.67
C ALA A 183 -62.12 -15.96 56.45
N ARG A 184 -61.69 -14.77 55.98
CA ARG A 184 -62.10 -13.48 56.54
C ARG A 184 -63.59 -13.20 56.32
N ALA A 185 -64.13 -13.50 55.14
CA ALA A 185 -65.56 -13.36 54.88
C ALA A 185 -66.39 -14.28 55.79
N GLU A 186 -65.96 -15.53 55.98
CA GLU A 186 -66.59 -16.47 56.92
C GLU A 186 -66.52 -15.99 58.37
N ALA A 187 -65.37 -15.46 58.80
CA ALA A 187 -65.21 -14.89 60.13
C ALA A 187 -66.12 -13.66 60.34
N SER A 188 -66.23 -12.78 59.34
CA SER A 188 -67.16 -11.64 59.36
C SER A 188 -68.61 -12.11 59.48
N ALA A 189 -69.02 -13.09 58.66
CA ALA A 189 -70.36 -13.66 58.71
C ALA A 189 -70.68 -14.31 60.07
N ARG A 190 -69.71 -15.00 60.69
CA ARG A 190 -69.85 -15.54 62.05
C ARG A 190 -69.97 -14.43 63.10
N ALA A 191 -69.16 -13.37 63.00
CA ALA A 191 -69.22 -12.23 63.91
C ALA A 191 -70.56 -11.48 63.80
N GLU A 192 -71.08 -11.29 62.58
CA GLU A 192 -72.40 -10.71 62.32
C GLU A 192 -73.52 -11.58 62.93
N SER A 193 -73.46 -12.90 62.72
CA SER A 193 -74.42 -13.85 63.32
C SER A 193 -74.41 -13.80 64.85
N LEU A 194 -73.23 -13.79 65.48
CA LEU A 194 -73.09 -13.66 66.92
C LEU A 194 -73.60 -12.30 67.42
N SER A 195 -73.32 -11.21 66.71
CA SER A 195 -73.80 -9.87 67.03
C SER A 195 -75.34 -9.80 67.02
N LEU A 196 -75.98 -10.40 66.01
CA LEU A 196 -77.44 -10.53 65.94
C LEU A 196 -78.00 -11.37 67.10
N GLN A 197 -77.33 -12.48 67.47
CA GLN A 197 -77.71 -13.27 68.62
C GLN A 197 -77.60 -12.48 69.92
N LEU A 198 -76.50 -11.75 70.13
CA LEU A 198 -76.27 -10.91 71.30
C LEU A 198 -77.34 -9.81 71.41
N GLN A 199 -77.63 -9.11 70.31
CA GLN A 199 -78.69 -8.11 70.26
C GLN A 199 -80.05 -8.71 70.64
N ASN A 200 -80.37 -9.90 70.13
CA ASN A 200 -81.61 -10.60 70.50
C ASN A 200 -81.61 -10.98 71.99
N THR A 201 -80.52 -11.55 72.53
CA THR A 201 -80.44 -11.87 73.96
C THR A 201 -80.50 -10.63 74.85
N GLN A 202 -79.89 -9.51 74.44
CA GLN A 202 -79.97 -8.23 75.14
C GLN A 202 -81.42 -7.73 75.14
N SER A 203 -82.12 -7.76 74.00
CA SER A 203 -83.53 -7.36 73.93
C SER A 203 -84.45 -8.20 74.85
N LYS A 204 -84.16 -9.50 74.98
CA LYS A 204 -84.88 -10.39 75.93
C LYS A 204 -84.53 -10.08 77.37
N LEU A 205 -83.26 -9.79 77.67
CA LEU A 205 -82.82 -9.37 79.00
C LEU A 205 -83.51 -8.06 79.39
N ASP A 206 -83.54 -7.08 78.49
CA ASP A 206 -84.21 -5.80 78.69
C ASP A 206 -85.72 -6.00 78.93
N ALA A 207 -86.37 -6.91 78.19
CA ALA A 207 -87.78 -7.28 78.42
C ALA A 207 -87.99 -7.91 79.81
N LEU A 208 -87.13 -8.85 80.22
CA LEU A 208 -87.19 -9.46 81.57
C LEU A 208 -86.91 -8.44 82.68
N GLN A 209 -86.01 -7.47 82.46
CA GLN A 209 -85.77 -6.37 83.39
C GLN A 209 -87.00 -5.45 83.49
N GLN A 210 -87.68 -5.19 82.36
CA GLN A 210 -88.94 -4.47 82.35
C GLN A 210 -90.03 -5.24 83.12
N GLU A 211 -90.16 -6.55 82.93
CA GLU A 211 -91.08 -7.39 83.71
C GLU A 211 -90.73 -7.36 85.20
N LEU A 212 -89.46 -7.55 85.59
CA LEU A 212 -89.02 -7.50 86.99
C LEU A 212 -89.33 -6.15 87.64
N THR A 213 -89.11 -5.04 86.92
CA THR A 213 -89.44 -3.70 87.43
C THR A 213 -90.96 -3.54 87.57
N THR A 214 -91.77 -4.05 86.65
CA THR A 214 -93.24 -4.05 86.82
C THR A 214 -93.71 -4.89 87.99
N VAL A 215 -93.11 -6.07 88.22
CA VAL A 215 -93.40 -6.91 89.39
C VAL A 215 -93.02 -6.18 90.67
N ARG A 216 -91.84 -5.57 90.75
CA ARG A 216 -91.43 -4.75 91.91
C ARG A 216 -92.35 -3.56 92.15
N LEU A 217 -92.83 -2.90 91.10
CA LEU A 217 -93.84 -1.84 91.21
C LEU A 217 -95.18 -2.39 91.73
N ASN A 218 -95.59 -3.57 91.28
CA ASN A 218 -96.79 -4.23 91.79
C ASN A 218 -96.62 -4.70 93.24
N GLU A 219 -95.46 -5.24 93.60
CA GLU A 219 -95.11 -5.64 94.98
C GLU A 219 -95.09 -4.42 95.89
N THR A 220 -94.41 -3.33 95.52
CA THR A 220 -94.42 -2.09 96.30
C THR A 220 -95.82 -1.49 96.40
N ALA A 221 -96.66 -1.59 95.37
CA ALA A 221 -98.07 -1.21 95.43
C ALA A 221 -98.89 -2.09 96.39
N LEU A 222 -98.60 -3.40 96.45
CA LEU A 222 -99.21 -4.32 97.42
C LEU A 222 -98.67 -4.09 98.84
N GLU A 223 -97.38 -3.80 98.99
CA GLU A 223 -96.73 -3.52 100.27
C GLU A 223 -97.21 -2.17 100.84
N THR A 224 -97.45 -1.17 99.99
CA THR A 224 -98.12 0.07 100.40
C THR A 224 -99.58 -0.18 100.77
N LYS A 225 -100.31 -1.05 100.05
CA LYS A 225 -101.67 -1.48 100.46
C LYS A 225 -101.67 -2.25 101.79
N LEU A 226 -100.68 -3.11 102.03
CA LEU A 226 -100.52 -3.86 103.29
C LEU A 226 -100.15 -2.93 104.45
N LYS A 227 -99.21 -2.00 104.24
CA LYS A 227 -98.88 -0.94 105.22
C LYS A 227 -100.08 -0.03 105.49
N ALA A 228 -100.95 0.22 104.50
CA ALA A 228 -102.19 0.97 104.68
C ALA A 228 -103.28 0.19 105.45
N LEU A 229 -103.26 -1.16 105.43
CA LEU A 229 -104.21 -2.02 106.12
C LEU A 229 -103.78 -2.42 107.54
N LEU A 230 -102.49 -2.36 107.87
CA LEU A 230 -101.93 -2.90 109.12
C LEU A 230 -101.31 -1.85 110.07
N GLY A 231 -101.97 -0.68 110.22
CA GLY A 231 -102.07 -0.02 111.54
C GLY A 231 -101.72 1.48 111.62
N GLU A 232 -102.60 2.24 112.29
CA GLU A 232 -102.18 3.42 113.07
C GLU A 232 -101.31 2.99 114.26
N SER A 233 -100.25 3.77 114.52
CA SER A 233 -99.46 3.92 115.75
C SER A 233 -98.20 3.05 116.00
N GLY A 234 -97.06 3.75 116.02
CA GLY A 234 -95.85 3.46 116.81
C GLY A 234 -94.87 2.45 116.18
N GLY A 235 -93.57 2.67 116.03
CA GLY A 235 -92.66 3.66 116.58
C GLY A 235 -91.27 3.01 116.66
N MET A 236 -90.24 3.75 116.20
CA MET A 236 -88.84 3.70 116.64
C MET A 236 -87.93 2.47 116.33
N SER A 237 -86.76 2.83 115.77
CA SER A 237 -85.41 2.33 116.14
C SER A 237 -84.98 0.94 115.63
N SER A 238 -83.73 0.64 115.31
CA SER A 238 -82.46 1.38 115.22
C SER A 238 -81.38 0.40 114.71
N ALA A 239 -80.42 0.95 113.95
CA ALA A 239 -79.00 0.58 113.89
C ALA A 239 -78.49 -0.72 113.23
N ARG A 240 -77.33 -0.48 112.59
CA ARG A 240 -76.13 -1.35 112.48
C ARG A 240 -76.13 -2.27 111.24
N SER A 241 -75.13 -2.35 110.36
CA SER A 241 -73.77 -1.76 110.26
C SER A 241 -73.00 -2.53 109.18
N LYS A 242 -72.20 -1.83 108.35
CA LYS A 242 -70.94 -2.30 107.70
C LYS A 242 -71.09 -3.41 106.63
N ARG A 243 -70.39 -3.48 105.50
CA ARG A 243 -69.29 -2.83 104.73
C ARG A 243 -69.48 -3.41 103.30
N SER A 244 -69.03 -2.86 102.17
CA SER A 244 -67.71 -2.35 101.82
C SER A 244 -67.80 -1.64 100.45
N ARG A 245 -67.23 -0.43 100.37
CA ARG A 245 -66.84 0.30 99.16
C ARG A 245 -65.35 0.06 98.93
N VAL A 246 -64.95 -0.18 97.68
CA VAL A 246 -63.61 0.07 97.07
C VAL A 246 -63.88 0.12 95.56
N ASP A 247 -64.35 1.24 95.01
CA ASP A 247 -63.58 2.27 94.25
C ASP A 247 -62.05 2.17 94.20
N ASP A 248 -61.50 2.67 93.08
CA ASP A 248 -60.11 2.69 92.58
C ASP A 248 -59.78 1.56 91.56
N SER A 249 -59.22 1.83 90.38
CA SER A 249 -58.66 3.06 89.84
C SER A 249 -58.54 2.94 88.32
N LEU A 250 -58.71 4.07 87.64
CA LEU A 250 -58.26 4.32 86.29
C LEU A 250 -56.74 4.19 86.24
N GLN A 251 -56.20 3.43 85.29
CA GLN A 251 -54.81 3.62 84.86
C GLN A 251 -54.69 3.39 83.36
N ASP A 252 -54.71 4.53 82.69
CA ASP A 252 -54.09 4.85 81.42
C ASP A 252 -52.63 4.36 81.41
N MET A 253 -52.23 3.60 80.39
CA MET A 253 -50.84 3.48 79.99
C MET A 253 -50.74 3.80 78.51
N GLU A 254 -50.53 5.09 78.29
CA GLU A 254 -49.73 5.67 77.24
C GLU A 254 -48.43 4.87 77.05
N LEU A 255 -48.22 4.32 75.85
CA LEU A 255 -46.91 3.92 75.36
C LEU A 255 -46.62 4.77 74.11
N ASP A 256 -46.05 5.93 74.39
CA ASP A 256 -45.17 6.63 73.47
C ASP A 256 -43.92 5.77 73.25
N THR A 257 -43.57 5.49 71.99
CA THR A 257 -42.17 5.30 71.57
C THR A 257 -42.03 5.70 70.10
N GLU A 258 -41.71 6.99 69.94
CA GLU A 258 -40.75 7.54 68.99
C GLU A 258 -40.92 7.22 67.50
N TYR A 259 -41.60 8.14 66.83
CA TYR A 259 -41.23 8.61 65.51
C TYR A 259 -39.78 9.14 65.53
N ASN A 260 -38.90 8.58 64.70
CA ASN A 260 -37.72 9.30 64.25
C ASN A 260 -37.55 9.20 62.74
N LEU A 261 -37.64 10.39 62.14
CA LEU A 261 -37.42 10.69 60.75
C LEU A 261 -35.92 10.57 60.40
N ARG A 262 -35.67 10.07 59.19
CA ARG A 262 -34.46 10.26 58.34
C ARG A 262 -33.89 11.70 58.42
N PRO A 263 -32.59 12.00 58.10
CA PRO A 263 -31.93 11.58 56.84
C PRO A 263 -30.37 11.49 56.77
N ARG A 264 -29.91 10.69 55.78
CA ARG A 264 -28.77 10.89 54.84
C ARG A 264 -27.50 11.66 55.31
N SER A 265 -26.34 11.00 55.25
CA SER A 265 -25.13 11.55 54.58
C SER A 265 -24.04 10.51 54.35
N HIS A 266 -23.42 10.63 53.18
CA HIS A 266 -22.20 10.03 52.62
C HIS A 266 -21.10 9.48 53.55
N ALA A 267 -20.63 8.27 53.21
CA ALA A 267 -19.23 7.83 53.06
C ALA A 267 -19.33 6.45 52.39
N GLY A 268 -18.67 6.08 51.29
CA GLY A 268 -17.27 6.24 50.93
C GLY A 268 -16.89 4.88 50.31
N ASN A 269 -16.79 4.82 48.98
CA ASN A 269 -16.32 3.67 48.22
C ASN A 269 -14.79 3.52 48.37
N ALA A 270 -14.32 2.31 48.67
CA ALA A 270 -13.05 1.67 48.28
C ALA A 270 -13.02 0.31 49.01
N GLU A 271 -12.62 -0.83 48.46
CA GLU A 271 -11.67 -1.09 47.39
C GLU A 271 -11.90 -2.53 46.91
N ASN A 272 -11.99 -2.71 45.59
CA ASN A 272 -12.07 -4.01 44.93
C ASN A 272 -10.66 -4.54 44.69
N GLY A 273 -10.49 -5.85 44.82
CA GLY A 273 -9.24 -6.54 44.56
C GLY A 273 -8.85 -6.61 43.08
N GLN A 274 -7.54 -6.79 42.91
CA GLN A 274 -6.83 -7.62 41.94
C GLN A 274 -6.77 -7.22 40.44
N ALA A 275 -5.54 -6.84 40.08
CA ALA A 275 -4.66 -7.44 39.06
C ALA A 275 -5.05 -7.37 37.57
N ALA A 276 -4.20 -6.66 36.80
CA ALA A 276 -3.81 -7.07 35.46
C ALA A 276 -2.39 -6.58 35.14
N TYR A 277 -1.53 -7.53 34.79
CA TYR A 277 -0.30 -7.35 34.03
C TYR A 277 -0.63 -6.80 32.64
N THR A 278 0.16 -5.85 32.14
CA THR A 278 0.69 -5.86 30.75
C THR A 278 1.87 -4.90 30.61
N THR A 279 3.01 -5.49 30.25
CA THR A 279 4.11 -5.01 29.41
C THR A 279 3.97 -3.62 28.78
N ALA A 280 4.94 -2.78 29.09
CA ALA A 280 5.33 -1.61 28.31
C ALA A 280 6.37 -2.04 27.28
N GLU A 281 6.09 -1.83 26.00
CA GLU A 281 7.03 -1.56 24.92
C GLU A 281 6.19 -1.20 23.70
N ASP A 282 6.16 0.09 23.35
CA ASP A 282 5.61 0.54 22.07
C ASP A 282 6.56 1.57 21.45
N ILE A 283 7.28 1.11 20.43
CA ILE A 283 8.09 1.87 19.50
C ILE A 283 7.13 2.39 18.43
N SER A 284 6.77 3.66 18.51
CA SER A 284 5.96 4.30 17.49
C SER A 284 6.84 4.71 16.31
N THR A 285 6.95 3.85 15.29
CA THR A 285 7.29 4.25 13.92
C THR A 285 6.00 4.51 13.16
N GLY A 286 5.77 5.79 12.85
CA GLY A 286 4.57 6.25 12.19
C GLY A 286 4.45 5.80 10.74
N ILE A 287 3.24 5.38 10.37
CA ILE A 287 2.71 5.48 9.02
C ILE A 287 1.36 6.17 9.16
N ASN A 288 1.37 7.49 8.99
CA ASN A 288 0.16 8.28 8.81
C ASN A 288 -0.24 8.18 7.33
N GLU A 289 -1.16 7.28 7.01
CA GLU A 289 -2.09 7.51 5.90
C GLU A 289 -3.14 8.50 6.37
N SER A 290 -2.83 9.78 6.20
CA SER A 290 -3.84 10.82 6.12
C SER A 290 -3.37 11.72 5.00
N ILE A 291 -4.18 11.81 3.95
CA ILE A 291 -4.07 12.84 2.92
C ILE A 291 -4.54 14.14 3.59
N PRO A 292 -3.70 15.17 3.78
CA PRO A 292 -4.17 16.52 4.00
C PRO A 292 -3.95 17.31 2.71
N SER A 293 -4.80 18.31 2.55
CA SER A 293 -4.79 19.22 1.42
C SER A 293 -3.53 20.11 1.41
N ASP A 294 -2.38 19.58 0.99
CA ASP A 294 -1.10 20.30 0.89
C ASP A 294 -0.95 21.04 -0.44
N THR A 295 -1.98 21.80 -0.79
CA THR A 295 -1.94 22.63 -2.00
C THR A 295 -0.97 23.81 -1.90
N GLN A 296 -0.24 23.97 -0.79
CA GLN A 296 0.70 25.08 -0.57
C GLN A 296 2.10 24.68 -0.07
N GLU A 297 2.32 23.45 0.41
CA GLU A 297 3.62 23.08 1.00
C GLU A 297 4.73 22.85 -0.04
N TYR A 298 4.35 22.40 -1.24
CA TYR A 298 5.31 22.06 -2.29
C TYR A 298 6.14 23.26 -2.79
N THR A 299 5.63 24.49 -2.63
CA THR A 299 6.38 25.72 -2.97
C THR A 299 7.63 25.91 -2.11
N LYS A 300 7.65 25.34 -0.90
CA LYS A 300 8.78 25.37 0.03
C LYS A 300 9.82 24.28 -0.26
N PHE A 301 9.51 23.32 -1.14
CA PHE A 301 10.44 22.23 -1.44
C PHE A 301 11.72 22.74 -2.08
N THR A 302 12.83 22.09 -1.72
CA THR A 302 14.12 22.28 -2.38
C THR A 302 14.08 21.60 -3.76
N VAL A 303 14.98 22.01 -4.66
CA VAL A 303 15.09 21.39 -5.99
C VAL A 303 15.32 19.87 -5.87
N ALA A 304 16.13 19.43 -4.92
CA ALA A 304 16.37 18.01 -4.65
C ALA A 304 15.08 17.28 -4.26
N LYS A 305 14.28 17.86 -3.35
CA LYS A 305 13.02 17.26 -2.91
C LYS A 305 11.99 17.20 -4.05
N LEU A 306 11.88 18.23 -4.88
CA LEU A 306 11.01 18.22 -6.06
C LEU A 306 11.42 17.16 -7.10
N LYS A 307 12.73 17.01 -7.34
CA LYS A 307 13.24 15.96 -8.23
C LYS A 307 12.96 14.56 -7.70
N GLN A 308 13.13 14.37 -6.39
CA GLN A 308 12.86 13.09 -5.73
C GLN A 308 11.37 12.73 -5.84
N GLU A 309 10.47 13.67 -5.56
CA GLU A 309 9.02 13.47 -5.66
C GLU A 309 8.59 13.15 -7.11
N LEU A 310 9.10 13.90 -8.10
CA LEU A 310 8.84 13.61 -9.52
C LEU A 310 9.35 12.23 -9.94
N THR A 311 10.51 11.82 -9.44
CA THR A 311 11.08 10.50 -9.71
C THR A 311 10.26 9.39 -9.05
N ALA A 312 9.82 9.60 -7.80
CA ALA A 312 8.97 8.66 -7.07
C ALA A 312 7.58 8.51 -7.70
N ALA A 313 7.05 9.59 -8.29
CA ALA A 313 5.79 9.58 -9.04
C ALA A 313 5.93 9.01 -10.47
N GLY A 314 7.14 8.60 -10.89
CA GLY A 314 7.38 7.96 -12.18
C GLY A 314 7.72 8.89 -13.35
N PHE A 315 7.90 10.20 -13.11
CA PHE A 315 8.16 11.23 -14.13
C PHE A 315 9.65 11.56 -14.31
N ALA A 316 10.52 10.55 -14.18
CA ALA A 316 11.97 10.73 -14.28
C ALA A 316 12.42 11.10 -15.71
N GLU A 317 11.70 10.64 -16.73
CA GLU A 317 12.03 10.85 -18.14
C GLU A 317 11.74 12.29 -18.58
N GLU A 318 10.61 12.86 -18.14
CA GLU A 318 10.25 14.26 -18.36
C GLU A 318 11.20 15.22 -17.64
N LEU A 319 11.80 14.77 -16.54
CA LEU A 319 12.81 15.52 -15.81
C LEU A 319 14.16 15.52 -16.54
N LEU A 320 14.50 14.42 -17.22
CA LEU A 320 15.71 14.29 -18.05
C LEU A 320 15.61 15.09 -19.36
N GLN A 321 14.40 15.29 -19.89
CA GLN A 321 14.18 16.16 -21.07
C GLN A 321 14.50 17.63 -20.77
N LEU A 322 14.42 18.04 -19.51
CA LEU A 322 14.86 19.36 -19.07
C LEU A 322 16.38 19.37 -18.89
N ARG A 323 17.10 19.82 -19.93
CA ARG A 323 18.57 19.80 -19.99
C ARG A 323 19.26 20.68 -18.93
N ASN A 324 18.63 21.78 -18.48
CA ASN A 324 19.08 22.67 -17.41
C ASN A 324 17.89 23.39 -16.75
N PRO A 325 17.08 22.71 -15.92
CA PRO A 325 15.86 23.30 -15.39
C PRO A 325 16.13 24.23 -14.21
N SER A 326 15.51 25.41 -14.22
CA SER A 326 15.44 26.28 -13.05
C SER A 326 14.48 25.69 -12.00
N LYS A 327 14.57 26.15 -10.74
CA LYS A 327 13.64 25.71 -9.68
C LYS A 327 12.17 25.91 -10.11
N LYS A 328 11.88 26.98 -10.86
CA LYS A 328 10.54 27.29 -11.36
C LYS A 328 10.06 26.26 -12.38
N ASP A 329 10.94 25.80 -13.27
CA ASP A 329 10.59 24.80 -14.29
C ASP A 329 10.25 23.44 -13.67
N ILE A 330 11.01 23.04 -12.63
CA ILE A 330 10.76 21.79 -11.90
C ILE A 330 9.46 21.90 -11.07
N MET A 331 9.18 23.05 -10.46
CA MET A 331 7.91 23.29 -9.77
C MET A 331 6.72 23.23 -10.72
N ASN A 332 6.79 23.88 -11.87
CA ASN A 332 5.72 23.83 -12.87
C ASN A 332 5.49 22.39 -13.39
N LEU A 333 6.57 21.62 -13.54
CA LEU A 333 6.48 20.21 -13.93
C LEU A 333 5.77 19.38 -12.84
N TYR A 334 6.10 19.63 -11.58
CA TYR A 334 5.44 19.00 -10.42
C TYR A 334 3.96 19.37 -10.31
N GLU A 335 3.62 20.64 -10.48
CA GLU A 335 2.22 21.10 -10.50
C GLU A 335 1.41 20.41 -11.60
N ARG A 336 1.98 20.31 -12.81
CA ARG A 336 1.31 19.73 -13.96
C ARG A 336 1.14 18.21 -13.88
N LEU A 337 2.20 17.49 -13.47
CA LEU A 337 2.25 16.03 -13.55
C LEU A 337 1.78 15.34 -12.26
N VAL A 338 2.10 15.91 -11.10
CA VAL A 338 1.80 15.31 -9.79
C VAL A 338 0.53 15.91 -9.19
N LEU A 339 0.41 17.24 -9.14
CA LEU A 339 -0.77 17.91 -8.57
C LEU A 339 -1.92 18.06 -9.56
N LYS A 340 -1.68 17.84 -10.86
CA LYS A 340 -2.64 18.02 -11.97
C LYS A 340 -3.32 19.39 -11.95
N LYS A 341 -2.56 20.44 -11.62
CA LYS A 341 -3.00 21.84 -11.57
C LYS A 341 -2.64 22.63 -12.81
#